data_AF-A0A1T3CWI1-F1
#
_entry.id   AF-A0A1T3CWI1-F1
#
_cell.length_a   1.000
_cell.length_b   1.000
_cell.length_c   1.000
_cell.angle_alpha   90.00
_cell.angle_beta   90.00
_cell.angle_gamma   90.00
#
_symmetry.space_group_name_H-M   'P 1'
#
loop_
_entity.id
_entity.type
_entity.pdbx_description
1 polymer ?
#
loop_
_entity_poly.entity_id
_entity_poly.type
_entity_poly.pdbx_seq_one_letter_code
_entity_poly.pdbx_strand_id
1 'polypeptide(L)'
;MPFIEFTSNANRRSTSVQENGALYHIPATEYSTAWACQWTDPQFGVLNKQDLELLKHVNCSYLSSGRPPTLLALKQHAQSLTNLIKKICVSTTFGIIDGKGERCPAFEENEAFDWLNNLDEPYTNDDEIHHIPLWALANHVKSEDEETGIECHCPLTEVRSSELTESDETTLRPYCSHHDLVMHANKCLEILDHEYSATGGLSSLIPSGKEDDSEQMAAAKNTILGQMLLHQQHMVQRMHELEIQCARAVDILEGEAVVPMQMLQHLGPEVRLRGRELAYVQERFILANAGEDVFQLIHKVMDKQEAKIRAQDQLAYNSGVSGERMWSQAAAGEWYSNGLVPVDLTARFVRLKGSGGQSTIFIIPVIDHHPGTAQTRKMESQPTVVSVPAPSWPERASDLLKRENDHLQRVKKLEDENGTLARDKMEMQASLKIALAELRRTRHEVNFLREHLTGQ
;
A
#
# COMPACT_ATOMS: atom_id res chain seq x y z
N MET A 1 9.40 -14.49 -51.22
CA MET A 1 9.35 -14.36 -49.75
C MET A 1 7.99 -14.82 -49.23
N PRO A 2 7.86 -15.99 -48.58
CA PRO A 2 6.67 -16.25 -47.78
C PRO A 2 6.69 -15.27 -46.61
N PHE A 3 5.65 -14.44 -46.54
CA PHE A 3 5.38 -13.48 -45.48
C PHE A 3 5.56 -14.19 -44.12
N ILE A 4 6.55 -13.78 -43.32
CA ILE A 4 6.28 -13.70 -41.90
C ILE A 4 5.34 -12.50 -41.81
N GLU A 5 4.05 -12.78 -41.75
CA GLU A 5 3.11 -11.81 -41.23
C GLU A 5 3.69 -11.33 -39.91
N PHE A 6 4.26 -10.12 -39.90
CA PHE A 6 4.38 -9.29 -38.72
C PHE A 6 2.95 -8.91 -38.32
N THR A 7 2.14 -9.92 -38.00
CA THR A 7 1.00 -9.75 -37.11
C THR A 7 1.66 -9.36 -35.80
N SER A 8 1.87 -8.04 -35.64
CA SER A 8 1.97 -7.45 -34.34
C SER A 8 0.66 -7.85 -33.66
N ASN A 9 0.71 -8.96 -32.94
CA ASN A 9 -0.41 -9.41 -32.18
C ASN A 9 -0.59 -8.31 -31.15
N ALA A 10 -1.55 -7.41 -31.36
CA ALA A 10 -1.73 -6.19 -30.55
C ALA A 10 -1.90 -6.54 -29.06
N ASN A 11 -2.26 -7.80 -28.79
CA ASN A 11 -2.43 -8.38 -27.46
C ASN A 11 -1.17 -9.05 -26.85
N ARG A 12 -0.02 -9.09 -27.54
CA ARG A 12 1.24 -9.67 -27.02
C ARG A 12 2.41 -8.67 -26.99
N ARG A 13 2.13 -7.42 -26.62
CA ARG A 13 3.14 -6.40 -26.32
C ARG A 13 3.42 -6.30 -24.80
N SER A 14 3.40 -7.42 -24.11
CA SER A 14 3.81 -7.51 -22.70
C SER A 14 5.26 -7.97 -22.69
N THR A 15 6.20 -7.06 -22.44
CA THR A 15 7.57 -7.44 -22.10
C THR A 15 7.53 -8.16 -20.77
N SER A 16 7.96 -9.41 -20.78
CA SER A 16 8.14 -10.17 -19.57
C SER A 16 9.36 -9.66 -18.84
N VAL A 17 9.23 -9.59 -17.52
CA VAL A 17 10.23 -9.01 -16.64
C VAL A 17 10.85 -10.17 -15.86
N GLN A 18 12.16 -10.11 -15.59
CA GLN A 18 12.80 -11.05 -14.67
C GLN A 18 12.14 -10.98 -13.28
N GLU A 19 12.29 -12.00 -12.43
CA GLU A 19 11.71 -12.03 -11.07
C GLU A 19 12.03 -10.79 -10.22
N ASN A 20 13.08 -10.04 -10.59
CA ASN A 20 13.55 -8.83 -9.92
C ASN A 20 13.00 -7.52 -10.50
N GLY A 21 12.10 -7.54 -11.49
CA GLY A 21 11.61 -6.31 -12.12
C GLY A 21 12.50 -5.77 -13.26
N ALA A 22 13.58 -6.47 -13.62
CA ALA A 22 14.52 -6.06 -14.68
C ALA A 22 14.15 -6.61 -16.07
N LEU A 23 14.35 -5.80 -17.11
CA LEU A 23 14.20 -6.20 -18.52
C LEU A 23 15.19 -7.31 -18.89
N TYR A 24 14.76 -8.27 -19.71
CA TYR A 24 15.67 -9.20 -20.36
C TYR A 24 16.61 -8.43 -21.28
N HIS A 25 17.90 -8.46 -20.96
CA HIS A 25 18.93 -7.77 -21.70
C HIS A 25 20.15 -8.67 -21.89
N ILE A 26 20.90 -8.37 -22.94
CA ILE A 26 22.24 -8.88 -23.17
C ILE A 26 23.21 -7.97 -22.40
N PRO A 27 24.07 -8.52 -21.53
CA PRO A 27 24.97 -7.72 -20.70
C PRO A 27 25.98 -6.94 -21.54
N ALA A 28 26.45 -5.80 -21.02
CA ALA A 28 27.54 -5.05 -21.64
C ALA A 28 28.80 -5.89 -21.81
N THR A 29 29.60 -5.48 -22.80
CA THR A 29 30.96 -5.99 -23.01
C THR A 29 31.96 -4.84 -22.88
N GLU A 30 33.25 -5.13 -22.96
CA GLU A 30 34.30 -4.10 -22.91
C GLU A 30 34.20 -3.04 -24.03
N TYR A 31 33.38 -3.29 -25.06
CA TYR A 31 33.26 -2.48 -26.27
C TYR A 31 31.81 -2.08 -26.61
N SER A 32 30.83 -2.45 -25.77
CA SER A 32 29.40 -2.21 -26.01
C SER A 32 28.62 -2.02 -24.71
N THR A 33 27.62 -1.13 -24.74
CA THR A 33 26.60 -1.07 -23.68
C THR A 33 25.67 -2.28 -23.75
N ALA A 34 24.96 -2.57 -22.65
CA ALA A 34 23.91 -3.58 -22.66
C ALA A 34 22.89 -3.33 -23.79
N TRP A 35 22.33 -4.42 -24.30
CA TRP A 35 21.33 -4.38 -25.36
C TRP A 35 20.04 -5.04 -24.89
N ALA A 36 18.94 -4.28 -24.94
CA ALA A 36 17.61 -4.77 -24.64
C ALA A 36 16.64 -4.34 -25.75
N CYS A 37 15.79 -5.24 -26.19
CA CYS A 37 14.73 -4.95 -27.14
C CYS A 37 13.55 -5.89 -26.90
N GLN A 38 12.50 -5.81 -27.72
CA GLN A 38 11.35 -6.71 -27.57
C GLN A 38 11.71 -8.18 -27.82
N TRP A 39 12.75 -8.44 -28.63
CA TRP A 39 13.15 -9.80 -29.00
C TRP A 39 14.10 -10.45 -28.00
N THR A 40 14.73 -9.69 -27.11
CA THR A 40 15.58 -10.26 -26.05
C THR A 40 14.78 -11.00 -24.99
N ASP A 41 13.46 -10.80 -24.97
CA ASP A 41 12.53 -11.54 -24.11
C ASP A 41 12.31 -12.98 -24.62
N PRO A 42 12.70 -14.01 -23.84
CA PRO A 42 12.50 -15.41 -24.21
C PRO A 42 11.01 -15.79 -24.42
N GLN A 43 10.08 -15.06 -23.82
CA GLN A 43 8.64 -15.31 -23.99
C GLN A 43 8.12 -14.93 -25.38
N PHE A 44 8.83 -14.03 -26.08
CA PHE A 44 8.52 -13.67 -27.45
C PHE A 44 8.82 -14.82 -28.43
N GLY A 45 9.66 -15.79 -28.02
CA GLY A 45 9.91 -17.03 -28.73
C GLY A 45 10.80 -16.90 -29.97
N VAL A 46 11.33 -15.71 -30.26
CA VAL A 46 12.22 -15.44 -31.41
C VAL A 46 13.68 -15.77 -31.07
N LEU A 47 14.15 -15.38 -29.88
CA LEU A 47 15.51 -15.66 -29.41
C LEU A 47 15.49 -16.61 -28.20
N ASN A 48 16.29 -17.67 -28.27
CA ASN A 48 16.51 -18.57 -27.14
C ASN A 48 17.70 -18.10 -26.29
N LYS A 49 17.85 -18.67 -25.08
CA LYS A 49 19.00 -18.37 -24.20
C LYS A 49 20.37 -18.56 -24.87
N GLN A 50 20.50 -19.59 -25.71
CA GLN A 50 21.73 -19.82 -26.48
C GLN A 50 21.95 -18.75 -27.56
N ASP A 51 20.88 -18.26 -28.20
CA ASP A 51 20.98 -17.19 -29.17
C ASP A 51 21.43 -15.88 -28.49
N LEU A 52 20.94 -15.59 -27.28
CA LEU A 52 21.37 -14.43 -26.50
C LEU A 52 22.86 -14.45 -26.17
N GLU A 53 23.46 -15.63 -25.95
CA GLU A 53 24.90 -15.74 -25.76
C GLU A 53 25.69 -15.44 -27.03
N LEU A 54 25.18 -15.85 -28.19
CA LEU A 54 25.79 -15.59 -29.49
C LEU A 54 25.66 -14.13 -29.94
N LEU A 55 24.70 -13.40 -29.38
CA LEU A 55 24.39 -12.00 -29.71
C LEU A 55 25.06 -10.98 -28.77
N LYS A 56 25.98 -11.41 -27.89
CA LYS A 56 26.69 -10.54 -26.94
C LYS A 56 27.43 -9.36 -27.56
N HIS A 57 27.86 -9.48 -28.81
CA HIS A 57 28.70 -8.49 -29.49
C HIS A 57 27.95 -7.67 -30.54
N VAL A 58 26.61 -7.67 -30.55
CA VAL A 58 25.80 -6.96 -31.55
C VAL A 58 25.92 -5.44 -31.44
N ASN A 59 25.75 -4.88 -30.24
CA ASN A 59 25.67 -3.43 -30.01
C ASN A 59 27.04 -2.74 -29.89
N CYS A 60 28.02 -3.19 -30.67
CA CYS A 60 29.40 -2.79 -30.46
C CYS A 60 29.77 -1.42 -31.02
N SER A 61 30.76 -0.81 -30.39
CA SER A 61 31.39 0.44 -30.80
C SER A 61 32.90 0.27 -31.02
N TYR A 62 33.35 -0.85 -31.59
CA TYR A 62 34.77 -1.23 -31.61
C TYR A 62 35.73 -0.16 -32.14
N LEU A 63 35.32 0.61 -33.15
CA LEU A 63 36.17 1.64 -33.78
C LEU A 63 35.94 3.05 -33.23
N SER A 64 34.94 3.23 -32.37
CA SER A 64 34.60 4.51 -31.72
C SER A 64 34.79 4.48 -30.20
N SER A 65 35.00 3.29 -29.63
CA SER A 65 35.35 3.09 -28.23
C SER A 65 36.79 3.53 -27.96
N GLY A 66 37.07 4.02 -26.74
CA GLY A 66 38.41 4.44 -26.34
C GLY A 66 39.45 3.31 -26.25
N ARG A 67 39.08 2.06 -26.56
CA ARG A 67 39.95 0.88 -26.50
C ARG A 67 40.09 0.24 -27.89
N PRO A 68 41.31 -0.07 -28.36
CA PRO A 68 41.49 -0.72 -29.64
C PRO A 68 40.94 -2.16 -29.60
N PRO A 69 40.19 -2.60 -30.63
CA PRO A 69 39.62 -3.94 -30.67
C PRO A 69 40.68 -4.99 -31.04
N THR A 70 40.50 -6.21 -30.55
CA THR A 70 41.27 -7.37 -31.01
C THR A 70 40.64 -7.99 -32.24
N LEU A 71 41.44 -8.73 -33.03
CA LEU A 71 40.92 -9.49 -34.18
C LEU A 71 39.85 -10.51 -33.77
N LEU A 72 39.96 -11.08 -32.56
CA LEU A 72 38.95 -11.98 -32.02
C LEU A 72 37.62 -11.24 -31.81
N ALA A 73 37.65 -10.06 -31.20
CA ALA A 73 36.47 -9.27 -30.93
C ALA A 73 35.76 -8.82 -32.23
N LEU A 74 36.52 -8.46 -33.26
CA LEU A 74 35.98 -8.18 -34.60
C LEU A 74 35.30 -9.40 -35.22
N LYS A 75 35.88 -10.60 -35.07
CA LYS A 75 35.26 -11.84 -35.57
C LYS A 75 34.01 -12.21 -34.79
N GLN A 76 34.01 -12.02 -33.47
CA GLN A 76 32.84 -12.25 -32.61
C GLN A 76 31.69 -11.31 -32.96
N HIS A 77 32.00 -10.04 -33.28
CA HIS A 77 31.03 -9.10 -33.80
C HIS A 77 30.41 -9.55 -35.11
N ALA A 78 31.24 -9.86 -36.10
CA ALA A 78 30.78 -10.33 -37.40
C ALA A 78 29.89 -11.58 -37.23
N GLN A 79 30.32 -12.55 -36.42
CA GLN A 79 29.54 -13.73 -36.10
C GLN A 79 28.16 -13.38 -35.48
N SER A 80 28.13 -12.42 -34.56
CA SER A 80 26.88 -12.00 -33.90
C SER A 80 25.90 -11.34 -34.89
N LEU A 81 26.39 -10.48 -35.79
CA LEU A 81 25.56 -9.86 -36.83
C LEU A 81 25.08 -10.89 -37.85
N THR A 82 25.94 -11.80 -38.30
CA THR A 82 25.56 -12.87 -39.23
C THR A 82 24.47 -13.76 -38.62
N ASN A 83 24.59 -14.09 -37.33
CA ASN A 83 23.55 -14.84 -36.61
C ASN A 83 22.24 -14.04 -36.48
N LEU A 84 22.30 -12.72 -36.27
CA LEU A 84 21.13 -11.87 -36.21
C LEU A 84 20.41 -11.81 -37.57
N ILE A 85 21.15 -11.57 -38.66
CA ILE A 85 20.61 -11.53 -40.02
C ILE A 85 19.94 -12.87 -40.37
N LYS A 86 20.58 -14.00 -40.01
CA LYS A 86 20.01 -15.35 -40.16
C LYS A 86 18.67 -15.55 -39.44
N LYS A 87 18.42 -14.81 -38.35
CA LYS A 87 17.16 -14.90 -37.59
C LYS A 87 16.07 -13.99 -38.17
N ILE A 88 16.46 -12.91 -38.84
CA ILE A 88 15.53 -11.96 -39.48
C ILE A 88 15.11 -12.47 -40.86
N CYS A 89 16.09 -12.91 -41.66
CA CYS A 89 15.89 -13.33 -43.04
C CYS A 89 16.06 -14.86 -43.15
N VAL A 90 15.18 -15.48 -43.92
CA VAL A 90 15.29 -16.91 -44.26
C VAL A 90 16.24 -17.03 -45.46
N SER A 91 17.21 -17.94 -45.38
CA SER A 91 17.98 -18.37 -46.55
C SER A 91 17.63 -19.82 -46.86
N THR A 92 17.34 -20.08 -48.12
CA THR A 92 16.96 -21.39 -48.64
C THR A 92 18.06 -21.98 -49.53
N THR A 93 18.95 -21.13 -50.05
CA THR A 93 20.03 -21.55 -50.93
C THR A 93 21.37 -21.68 -50.21
N PHE A 94 22.26 -22.49 -50.79
CA PHE A 94 23.64 -22.57 -50.34
C PHE A 94 24.52 -21.85 -51.37
N GLY A 95 25.44 -21.02 -50.90
CA GLY A 95 26.38 -20.27 -51.72
C GLY A 95 27.81 -20.40 -51.20
N ILE A 96 28.77 -20.12 -52.07
CA ILE A 96 30.21 -20.00 -51.74
C ILE A 96 30.56 -18.52 -51.66
N ILE A 97 31.31 -18.14 -50.62
CA ILE A 97 31.82 -16.77 -50.44
C ILE A 97 32.74 -16.41 -51.62
N ASP A 98 32.56 -15.22 -52.18
CA ASP A 98 33.27 -14.74 -53.37
C ASP A 98 33.17 -15.69 -54.58
N GLY A 99 32.00 -16.31 -54.75
CA GLY A 99 31.67 -17.20 -55.87
C GLY A 99 31.56 -16.47 -57.21
N LYS A 100 32.66 -15.89 -57.72
CA LYS A 100 32.72 -15.24 -59.04
C LYS A 100 32.88 -16.29 -60.15
N GLY A 101 31.80 -16.95 -60.56
CA GLY A 101 31.78 -17.75 -61.80
C GLY A 101 30.54 -18.62 -62.03
N GLU A 102 30.25 -18.91 -63.31
CA GLU A 102 29.09 -19.70 -63.80
C GLU A 102 28.94 -21.13 -63.21
N ARG A 103 29.94 -21.62 -62.46
CA ARG A 103 29.97 -22.96 -61.87
C ARG A 103 30.07 -22.97 -60.34
N CYS A 104 30.06 -21.80 -59.70
CA CYS A 104 30.03 -21.71 -58.24
C CYS A 104 28.58 -21.46 -57.81
N PRO A 105 28.04 -22.23 -56.86
CA PRO A 105 26.76 -21.91 -56.25
C PRO A 105 26.88 -20.55 -55.55
N ALA A 106 25.99 -19.62 -55.91
CA ALA A 106 25.88 -18.29 -55.32
C ALA A 106 24.61 -18.21 -54.47
N PHE A 107 24.59 -17.31 -53.49
CA PHE A 107 23.38 -17.02 -52.72
C PHE A 107 22.39 -16.27 -53.62
N GLU A 108 21.11 -16.64 -53.57
CA GLU A 108 20.06 -15.91 -54.29
C GLU A 108 19.93 -14.46 -53.78
N GLU A 109 19.57 -13.55 -54.68
CA GLU A 109 19.30 -12.14 -54.34
C GLU A 109 18.21 -12.06 -53.27
N ASN A 110 18.39 -11.16 -52.29
CA ASN A 110 17.48 -10.95 -51.16
C ASN A 110 17.44 -12.06 -50.11
N GLU A 111 18.32 -13.06 -50.18
CA GLU A 111 18.52 -14.00 -49.08
C GLU A 111 19.44 -13.42 -47.99
N ALA A 112 19.40 -14.02 -46.78
CA ALA A 112 20.16 -13.57 -45.61
C ALA A 112 21.69 -13.40 -45.82
N PHE A 113 22.26 -14.04 -46.82
CA PHE A 113 23.71 -14.10 -47.07
C PHE A 113 24.11 -13.67 -48.48
N ASP A 114 23.20 -13.01 -49.21
CA ASP A 114 23.44 -12.48 -50.56
C ASP A 114 24.67 -11.56 -50.62
N TRP A 115 24.93 -10.77 -49.58
CA TRP A 115 26.07 -9.88 -49.43
C TRP A 115 27.43 -10.61 -49.38
N LEU A 116 27.47 -11.93 -49.16
CA LEU A 116 28.69 -12.74 -49.21
C LEU A 116 29.12 -13.12 -50.64
N ASN A 117 28.31 -12.83 -51.65
CA ASN A 117 28.62 -13.16 -53.04
C ASN A 117 29.84 -12.37 -53.58
N ASN A 118 30.08 -11.15 -53.09
CA ASN A 118 31.21 -10.32 -53.48
C ASN A 118 31.63 -9.38 -52.33
N LEU A 119 32.75 -9.67 -51.68
CA LEU A 119 33.29 -8.83 -50.60
C LEU A 119 34.23 -7.72 -51.08
N ASP A 120 34.59 -7.71 -52.37
CA ASP A 120 35.48 -6.70 -52.96
C ASP A 120 34.77 -5.37 -53.25
N GLU A 121 33.42 -5.37 -53.31
CA GLU A 121 32.60 -4.21 -53.65
C GLU A 121 31.59 -3.89 -52.51
N PRO A 122 31.22 -2.61 -52.30
CA PRO A 122 30.18 -2.27 -51.33
C PRO A 122 28.84 -2.92 -51.68
N TYR A 123 28.17 -3.49 -50.69
CA TYR A 123 26.84 -4.07 -50.87
C TYR A 123 25.79 -2.99 -51.16
N THR A 124 25.05 -3.15 -52.24
CA THR A 124 23.92 -2.29 -52.64
C THR A 124 22.74 -3.16 -53.02
N ASN A 125 21.55 -2.82 -52.51
CA ASN A 125 20.29 -3.47 -52.85
C ASN A 125 19.23 -2.38 -53.02
N ASP A 126 18.44 -2.46 -54.08
CA ASP A 126 17.41 -1.47 -54.44
C ASP A 126 16.00 -1.87 -53.94
N ASP A 127 15.88 -3.01 -53.27
CA ASP A 127 14.60 -3.50 -52.75
C ASP A 127 14.07 -2.65 -51.58
N GLU A 128 12.82 -2.22 -51.68
CA GLU A 128 12.14 -1.42 -50.65
C GLU A 128 12.21 -2.04 -49.24
N ILE A 129 12.18 -3.38 -49.16
CA ILE A 129 12.20 -4.12 -47.88
C ILE A 129 13.53 -3.98 -47.15
N HIS A 130 14.66 -3.90 -47.89
CA HIS A 130 16.00 -3.76 -47.30
C HIS A 130 16.22 -2.37 -46.69
N HIS A 131 15.41 -1.39 -47.09
CA HIS A 131 15.45 -0.03 -46.57
C HIS A 131 14.47 0.20 -45.40
N ILE A 132 13.67 -0.80 -45.01
CA ILE A 132 12.76 -0.67 -43.87
C ILE A 132 13.57 -0.66 -42.56
N PRO A 133 13.45 0.40 -41.73
CA PRO A 133 14.15 0.48 -40.46
C PRO A 133 13.69 -0.62 -39.47
N LEU A 134 14.66 -1.32 -38.88
CA LEU A 134 14.43 -2.43 -37.94
C LEU A 134 14.15 -1.94 -36.50
N TRP A 135 13.04 -1.23 -36.30
CA TRP A 135 12.70 -0.64 -34.99
C TRP A 135 12.57 -1.65 -33.85
N ALA A 136 12.15 -2.89 -34.14
CA ALA A 136 12.01 -3.93 -33.14
C ALA A 136 13.35 -4.35 -32.48
N LEU A 137 14.47 -4.04 -33.15
CA LEU A 137 15.83 -4.30 -32.69
C LEU A 137 16.50 -3.06 -32.09
N ALA A 138 15.83 -1.91 -32.10
CA ALA A 138 16.35 -0.68 -31.51
C ALA A 138 16.68 -0.93 -30.04
N ASN A 139 17.85 -0.45 -29.60
CA ASN A 139 18.26 -0.64 -28.22
C ASN A 139 17.41 0.24 -27.30
N HIS A 140 16.71 -0.39 -26.35
CA HIS A 140 15.97 0.31 -25.31
C HIS A 140 16.91 0.88 -24.24
N VAL A 141 18.14 0.37 -24.13
CA VAL A 141 19.16 0.87 -23.19
C VAL A 141 19.88 2.09 -23.78
N LYS A 142 19.85 3.20 -23.05
CA LYS A 142 20.52 4.45 -23.40
C LYS A 142 21.94 4.51 -22.84
N SER A 143 22.09 4.17 -21.57
CA SER A 143 23.34 4.25 -20.81
C SER A 143 23.37 3.14 -19.76
N GLU A 144 24.57 2.76 -19.34
CA GLU A 144 24.79 1.80 -18.27
C GLU A 144 25.95 2.31 -17.43
N ASP A 145 25.66 2.62 -16.17
CA ASP A 145 26.64 3.09 -15.20
C ASP A 145 26.71 2.10 -14.02
N GLU A 146 27.90 1.90 -13.45
CA GLU A 146 28.10 0.96 -12.34
C GLU A 146 27.33 1.36 -11.07
N GLU A 147 27.04 2.66 -10.88
CA GLU A 147 26.37 3.19 -9.69
C GLU A 147 24.84 3.28 -9.82
N THR A 148 24.33 3.68 -11.00
CA THR A 148 22.90 3.92 -11.24
C THR A 148 22.23 2.78 -12.00
N GLY A 149 22.99 1.85 -12.57
CA GLY A 149 22.51 0.71 -13.33
C GLY A 149 22.16 1.07 -14.78
N ILE A 150 21.28 0.26 -15.38
CA ILE A 150 20.84 0.41 -16.78
C ILE A 150 19.80 1.53 -16.87
N GLU A 151 20.12 2.57 -17.62
CA GLU A 151 19.19 3.64 -17.97
C GLU A 151 18.53 3.36 -19.31
N CYS A 152 17.21 3.22 -19.32
CA CYS A 152 16.44 3.01 -20.54
C CYS A 152 15.98 4.33 -21.19
N HIS A 153 15.77 4.31 -22.51
CA HIS A 153 15.15 5.40 -23.24
C HIS A 153 13.73 5.69 -22.72
N CYS A 154 13.35 6.96 -22.70
CA CYS A 154 11.98 7.33 -22.37
C CYS A 154 11.04 6.81 -23.48
N PRO A 155 9.92 6.13 -23.15
CA PRO A 155 8.97 5.63 -24.14
C PRO A 155 8.33 6.73 -25.01
N LEU A 156 8.34 7.97 -24.52
CA LEU A 156 7.83 9.15 -25.21
C LEU A 156 8.90 9.82 -26.10
N THR A 157 10.12 9.27 -26.18
CA THR A 157 11.18 9.83 -27.02
C THR A 157 10.80 9.67 -28.49
N GLU A 158 10.73 10.79 -29.20
CA GLU A 158 10.43 10.82 -30.63
C GLU A 158 11.72 10.71 -31.44
N VAL A 159 11.71 9.83 -32.45
CA VAL A 159 12.83 9.68 -33.38
C VAL A 159 12.35 10.11 -34.76
N ARG A 160 13.07 11.07 -35.37
CA ARG A 160 12.80 11.49 -36.75
C ARG A 160 13.33 10.42 -37.69
N SER A 161 12.46 9.81 -38.50
CA SER A 161 12.88 8.99 -39.62
C SER A 161 13.48 9.91 -40.69
N SER A 162 14.79 9.86 -40.91
CA SER A 162 15.47 10.79 -41.83
C SER A 162 15.24 10.47 -43.32
N GLU A 163 14.56 9.36 -43.66
CA GLU A 163 14.60 8.82 -45.04
C GLU A 163 13.25 8.31 -45.60
N LEU A 164 12.14 8.43 -44.86
CA LEU A 164 10.82 8.10 -45.41
C LEU A 164 10.18 9.35 -46.00
N THR A 165 10.17 9.40 -47.33
CA THR A 165 9.39 10.22 -48.27
C THR A 165 8.38 11.23 -47.66
N GLU A 166 8.43 12.45 -48.21
CA GLU A 166 7.73 13.72 -47.90
C GLU A 166 6.20 13.71 -47.64
N SER A 167 5.54 12.56 -47.45
CA SER A 167 4.08 12.48 -47.43
C SER A 167 3.41 12.22 -46.08
N ASP A 168 4.13 11.92 -44.99
CA ASP A 168 3.54 11.88 -43.64
C ASP A 168 4.61 12.09 -42.56
N GLU A 169 4.60 13.26 -41.91
CA GLU A 169 5.36 13.54 -40.67
C GLU A 169 4.82 12.71 -39.49
N THR A 170 4.90 11.38 -39.59
CA THR A 170 4.56 10.51 -38.48
C THR A 170 5.73 10.49 -37.49
N THR A 171 5.56 11.20 -36.38
CA THR A 171 6.46 11.10 -35.23
C THR A 171 6.40 9.67 -34.68
N LEU A 172 7.42 8.88 -35.01
CA LEU A 172 7.52 7.50 -34.56
C LEU A 172 8.17 7.44 -33.16
N ARG A 173 7.59 6.58 -32.31
CA ARG A 173 8.06 6.33 -30.94
C ARG A 173 8.52 4.88 -30.84
N PRO A 174 9.79 4.57 -31.16
CA PRO A 174 10.26 3.19 -31.26
C PRO A 174 10.28 2.46 -29.92
N TYR A 175 10.45 3.19 -28.81
CA TYR A 175 10.51 2.65 -27.45
C TYR A 175 9.13 2.53 -26.77
N CYS A 176 8.04 2.74 -27.53
CA CYS A 176 6.68 2.79 -27.01
C CYS A 176 6.07 1.38 -26.90
N SER A 177 6.38 0.66 -25.82
CA SER A 177 5.65 -0.55 -25.40
C SER A 177 4.56 -0.22 -24.38
N HIS A 178 3.48 -1.02 -24.31
CA HIS A 178 2.45 -0.83 -23.29
C HIS A 178 3.01 -0.95 -21.87
N HIS A 179 3.90 -1.93 -21.64
CA HIS A 179 4.57 -2.08 -20.36
C HIS A 179 5.46 -0.87 -20.05
N ASP A 180 6.28 -0.44 -21.00
CA ASP A 180 7.21 0.68 -20.79
C ASP A 180 6.45 1.98 -20.52
N LEU A 181 5.31 2.21 -21.20
CA LEU A 181 4.41 3.33 -20.91
C LEU A 181 3.83 3.26 -19.49
N VAL A 182 3.41 2.08 -19.03
CA VAL A 182 2.89 1.89 -17.67
C VAL A 182 3.98 2.13 -16.62
N MET A 183 5.18 1.61 -16.83
CA MET A 183 6.31 1.82 -15.93
C MET A 183 6.75 3.29 -15.92
N HIS A 184 6.72 3.96 -17.08
CA HIS A 184 6.98 5.39 -17.17
C HIS A 184 5.92 6.21 -16.42
N ALA A 185 4.64 5.88 -16.62
CA ALA A 185 3.54 6.52 -15.88
C ALA A 185 3.67 6.29 -14.37
N ASN A 186 4.01 5.07 -13.94
CA ASN A 186 4.25 4.76 -12.54
C ASN A 186 5.39 5.59 -11.95
N LYS A 187 6.53 5.68 -12.64
CA LYS A 187 7.66 6.52 -12.20
C LYS A 187 7.25 7.99 -12.07
N CYS A 188 6.45 8.52 -13.01
CA CYS A 188 5.92 9.88 -12.91
C CYS A 188 5.00 10.05 -11.69
N LEU A 189 4.11 9.08 -11.43
CA LEU A 189 3.22 9.11 -10.28
C LEU A 189 3.97 8.99 -8.95
N GLU A 190 5.04 8.18 -8.88
CA GLU A 190 5.90 8.06 -7.69
C GLU A 190 6.64 9.36 -7.39
N ILE A 191 7.17 10.04 -8.41
CA ILE A 191 7.80 11.35 -8.25
C ILE A 191 6.79 12.36 -7.70
N LEU A 192 5.59 12.41 -8.29
CA LEU A 192 4.53 13.30 -7.84
C LEU A 192 4.08 12.95 -6.41
N ASP A 193 3.90 11.68 -6.07
CA ASP A 193 3.52 11.28 -4.72
C ASP A 193 4.57 11.71 -3.69
N HIS A 194 5.85 11.58 -4.03
CA HIS A 194 6.96 11.99 -3.17
C HIS A 194 6.98 13.52 -2.97
N GLU A 195 6.86 14.30 -4.04
CA GLU A 195 6.81 15.77 -3.95
C GLU A 195 5.67 16.26 -3.06
N TYR A 196 4.52 15.59 -3.14
CA TYR A 196 3.33 15.94 -2.38
C TYR A 196 3.16 15.12 -1.09
N SER A 197 4.16 14.32 -0.70
CA SER A 197 4.06 13.41 0.45
C SER A 197 3.73 14.14 1.75
N ALA A 198 4.33 15.33 1.96
CA ALA A 198 4.09 16.16 3.14
C ALA A 198 2.65 16.72 3.21
N THR A 199 1.98 16.89 2.08
CA THR A 199 0.63 17.46 1.98
C THR A 199 -0.48 16.41 1.85
N GLY A 200 -0.14 15.12 1.77
CA GLY A 200 -1.09 14.01 1.62
C GLY A 200 -0.95 13.19 0.33
N GLY A 201 0.21 13.24 -0.31
CA GLY A 201 0.55 12.48 -1.51
C GLY A 201 -0.26 12.90 -2.73
N LEU A 202 -0.46 11.97 -3.67
CA LEU A 202 -1.22 12.19 -4.91
C LEU A 202 -2.64 12.72 -4.67
N SER A 203 -3.27 12.37 -3.55
CA SER A 203 -4.63 12.83 -3.24
C SER A 203 -4.71 14.33 -2.96
N SER A 204 -3.58 14.96 -2.61
CA SER A 204 -3.48 16.40 -2.39
C SER A 204 -3.35 17.22 -3.68
N LEU A 205 -3.14 16.57 -4.83
CA LEU A 205 -3.13 17.22 -6.15
C LEU A 205 -4.52 17.73 -6.55
N ILE A 206 -5.59 17.18 -5.96
CA ILE A 206 -6.94 17.64 -6.26
C ILE A 206 -7.16 19.00 -5.59
N PRO A 207 -7.54 20.05 -6.36
CA PRO A 207 -7.86 21.35 -5.81
C PRO A 207 -8.93 21.29 -4.72
N SER A 208 -8.88 22.25 -3.80
CA SER A 208 -9.91 22.34 -2.77
C SER A 208 -11.24 22.72 -3.44
N GLY A 209 -12.37 22.16 -3.03
CA GLY A 209 -13.67 22.43 -3.65
C GLY A 209 -14.22 23.86 -3.45
N LYS A 210 -13.34 24.85 -3.22
CA LYS A 210 -13.66 26.26 -3.04
C LYS A 210 -13.96 26.90 -4.41
N GLU A 211 -14.74 27.99 -4.40
CA GLU A 211 -15.14 28.68 -5.64
C GLU A 211 -13.93 29.17 -6.46
N ASP A 212 -12.86 29.60 -5.77
CA ASP A 212 -11.60 30.06 -6.37
C ASP A 212 -10.88 28.98 -7.20
N ASP A 213 -11.08 27.71 -6.87
CA ASP A 213 -10.41 26.55 -7.50
C ASP A 213 -11.29 25.87 -8.56
N SER A 214 -12.45 26.45 -8.89
CA SER A 214 -13.46 25.82 -9.76
C SER A 214 -12.96 25.51 -11.18
N GLU A 215 -12.14 26.39 -11.76
CA GLU A 215 -11.51 26.16 -13.08
C GLU A 215 -10.49 25.02 -13.04
N GLN A 216 -9.64 24.98 -12.00
CA GLN A 216 -8.67 23.91 -11.80
C GLN A 216 -9.36 22.58 -11.55
N MET A 217 -10.49 22.60 -10.83
CA MET A 217 -11.30 21.42 -10.59
C MET A 217 -11.96 20.90 -11.88
N ALA A 218 -12.39 21.79 -12.78
CA ALA A 218 -12.87 21.40 -14.10
C ALA A 218 -11.75 20.78 -14.96
N ALA A 219 -10.55 21.36 -14.92
CA ALA A 219 -9.38 20.80 -15.59
C ALA A 219 -9.02 19.41 -15.04
N ALA A 220 -8.98 19.24 -13.72
CA ALA A 220 -8.71 17.94 -13.08
C ALA A 220 -9.74 16.88 -13.49
N LYS A 221 -11.04 17.23 -13.56
CA LYS A 221 -12.11 16.33 -14.04
C LYS A 221 -11.97 15.91 -15.50
N ASN A 222 -11.25 16.68 -16.32
CA ASN A 222 -10.96 16.31 -17.71
C ASN A 222 -9.76 15.37 -17.85
N THR A 223 -8.95 15.19 -16.79
CA THR A 223 -7.82 14.25 -16.79
C THR A 223 -8.25 12.89 -16.24
N ILE A 224 -7.70 11.80 -16.80
CA ILE A 224 -7.95 10.43 -16.31
C ILE A 224 -7.46 10.28 -14.86
N LEU A 225 -6.28 10.83 -14.55
CA LEU A 225 -5.72 10.81 -13.20
C LEU A 225 -6.63 11.53 -12.20
N GLY A 226 -7.10 12.73 -12.53
CA GLY A 226 -8.02 13.47 -11.66
C GLY A 226 -9.36 12.77 -11.47
N GLN A 227 -9.93 12.16 -12.52
CA GLN A 227 -11.15 11.34 -12.41
C GLN A 227 -10.95 10.14 -11.47
N MET A 228 -9.82 9.46 -11.57
CA MET A 228 -9.48 8.31 -10.72
C MET A 228 -9.34 8.74 -9.25
N LEU A 229 -8.60 9.82 -8.99
CA LEU A 229 -8.38 10.33 -7.63
C LEU A 229 -9.70 10.83 -7.01
N LEU A 230 -10.55 11.54 -7.77
CA LEU A 230 -11.87 11.97 -7.32
C LEU A 230 -12.78 10.78 -7.00
N HIS A 231 -12.75 9.74 -7.84
CA HIS A 231 -13.50 8.53 -7.61
C HIS A 231 -13.08 7.86 -6.28
N GLN A 232 -11.77 7.78 -6.03
CA GLN A 232 -11.24 7.24 -4.78
C GLN A 232 -11.66 8.08 -3.56
N GLN A 233 -11.57 9.41 -3.62
CA GLN A 233 -12.03 10.30 -2.53
C GLN A 233 -13.54 10.11 -2.24
N HIS A 234 -14.37 10.06 -3.29
CA HIS A 234 -15.80 9.84 -3.13
C HIS A 234 -16.12 8.45 -2.56
N MET A 235 -15.39 7.41 -2.97
CA MET A 235 -15.54 6.05 -2.44
C MET A 235 -15.23 6.01 -0.94
N VAL A 236 -14.11 6.61 -0.53
CA VAL A 236 -13.70 6.68 0.89
C VAL A 236 -14.75 7.43 1.72
N GLN A 237 -15.23 8.57 1.23
CA GLN A 237 -16.28 9.33 1.92
C GLN A 237 -17.57 8.51 2.06
N ARG A 238 -18.03 7.89 0.98
CA ARG A 238 -19.25 7.06 1.01
C ARG A 238 -19.11 5.87 1.96
N MET A 239 -17.93 5.26 2.00
CA MET A 239 -17.63 4.17 2.93
C MET A 239 -17.66 4.65 4.38
N HIS A 240 -17.00 5.76 4.70
CA HIS A 240 -17.04 6.37 6.03
C HIS A 240 -18.47 6.72 6.48
N GLU A 241 -19.27 7.30 5.58
CA GLU A 241 -20.68 7.58 5.87
C GLU A 241 -21.51 6.31 6.09
N LEU A 242 -21.24 5.25 5.34
CA LEU A 242 -21.88 3.94 5.53
C LEU A 242 -21.47 3.31 6.85
N GLU A 243 -20.19 3.33 7.21
CA GLU A 243 -19.68 2.83 8.49
C GLU A 243 -20.35 3.55 9.66
N ILE A 244 -20.46 4.89 9.62
CA ILE A 244 -21.19 5.65 10.63
C ILE A 244 -22.67 5.24 10.69
N GLN A 245 -23.32 5.05 9.54
CA GLN A 245 -24.72 4.64 9.51
C GLN A 245 -24.94 3.23 10.05
N CYS A 246 -24.04 2.29 9.72
CA CYS A 246 -24.03 0.95 10.27
C CYS A 246 -23.81 0.99 11.79
N ALA A 247 -22.84 1.77 12.26
CA ALA A 247 -22.57 1.90 13.69
C ALA A 247 -23.77 2.50 14.44
N ARG A 248 -24.45 3.50 13.87
CA ARG A 248 -25.70 4.06 14.43
C ARG A 248 -26.85 3.04 14.44
N ALA A 249 -26.96 2.22 13.41
CA ALA A 249 -27.98 1.17 13.37
C ALA A 249 -27.72 0.11 14.45
N VAL A 250 -26.46 -0.27 14.64
CA VAL A 250 -26.03 -1.14 15.73
C VAL A 250 -26.33 -0.49 17.08
N ASP A 251 -25.99 0.78 17.31
CA ASP A 251 -26.30 1.49 18.56
C ASP A 251 -27.80 1.45 18.93
N ILE A 252 -28.69 1.44 17.94
CA ILE A 252 -30.15 1.38 18.13
C ILE A 252 -30.63 -0.06 18.40
N LEU A 253 -29.99 -1.04 17.77
CA LEU A 253 -30.40 -2.46 17.80
C LEU A 253 -29.72 -3.27 18.91
N GLU A 254 -28.51 -2.90 19.33
CA GLU A 254 -27.65 -3.67 20.26
C GLU A 254 -28.04 -3.51 21.74
N GLY A 255 -29.30 -3.22 22.02
CA GLY A 255 -29.79 -3.09 23.38
C GLY A 255 -31.24 -3.52 23.51
N GLU A 256 -31.64 -3.84 24.74
CA GLU A 256 -33.04 -3.99 25.09
C GLU A 256 -33.74 -2.65 24.82
N ALA A 257 -34.52 -2.58 23.74
CA ALA A 257 -35.39 -1.44 23.52
C ALA A 257 -36.46 -1.48 24.60
N VAL A 258 -36.48 -0.47 25.48
CA VAL A 258 -37.55 -0.32 26.46
C VAL A 258 -38.76 0.19 25.70
N VAL A 259 -39.52 -0.77 25.17
CA VAL A 259 -40.81 -0.51 24.55
C VAL A 259 -41.82 -0.26 25.67
N PRO A 260 -42.56 0.86 25.65
CA PRO A 260 -43.60 1.13 26.66
C PRO A 260 -44.53 -0.09 26.80
N MET A 261 -44.78 -0.53 28.04
CA MET A 261 -45.56 -1.73 28.35
C MET A 261 -46.98 -1.70 27.74
N GLN A 262 -47.50 -0.50 27.46
CA GLN A 262 -48.77 -0.29 26.75
C GLN A 262 -48.74 -0.80 25.29
N MET A 263 -47.61 -0.71 24.59
CA MET A 263 -47.49 -1.22 23.21
C MET A 263 -47.54 -2.77 23.14
N LEU A 264 -47.02 -3.46 24.17
CA LEU A 264 -47.08 -4.92 24.24
C LEU A 264 -48.50 -5.44 24.49
N GLN A 265 -49.35 -4.67 25.18
CA GLN A 265 -50.76 -5.03 25.41
C GLN A 265 -51.60 -5.00 24.11
N HIS A 266 -51.08 -4.40 23.04
CA HIS A 266 -51.76 -4.31 21.74
C HIS A 266 -51.23 -5.29 20.70
N LEU A 267 -50.29 -6.19 21.02
CA LEU A 267 -49.76 -7.21 20.09
C LEU A 267 -50.52 -8.55 20.15
N GLY A 268 -51.85 -8.50 20.25
CA GLY A 268 -52.72 -9.66 20.09
C GLY A 268 -53.06 -9.94 18.61
N PRO A 269 -53.44 -11.17 18.23
CA PRO A 269 -53.74 -11.55 16.83
C PRO A 269 -54.94 -10.82 16.17
N GLU A 270 -55.65 -9.96 16.90
CA GLU A 270 -56.89 -9.28 16.48
C GLU A 270 -56.69 -7.85 15.91
N VAL A 271 -55.45 -7.37 15.78
CA VAL A 271 -55.18 -5.93 15.50
C VAL A 271 -55.34 -5.51 14.03
N ARG A 272 -55.37 -6.46 13.08
CA ARG A 272 -55.50 -6.10 11.64
C ARG A 272 -56.88 -5.56 11.23
N LEU A 273 -57.87 -5.54 12.13
CA LEU A 273 -59.28 -5.23 11.80
C LEU A 273 -59.84 -3.94 12.40
N ARG A 274 -59.08 -3.14 13.18
CA ARG A 274 -59.56 -1.85 13.68
C ARG A 274 -58.89 -0.67 12.97
N GLY A 275 -59.71 0.21 12.39
CA GLY A 275 -59.27 1.43 11.71
C GLY A 275 -58.55 2.41 12.64
N ARG A 276 -57.74 3.30 12.03
CA ARG A 276 -56.90 4.37 12.64
C ARG A 276 -56.76 4.26 14.17
N GLU A 277 -55.80 3.47 14.60
CA GLU A 277 -55.42 3.38 16.00
C GLU A 277 -54.91 4.75 16.50
N LEU A 278 -55.49 5.23 17.61
CA LEU A 278 -54.90 6.29 18.40
C LEU A 278 -53.67 5.72 19.10
N ALA A 279 -52.54 5.64 18.41
CA ALA A 279 -51.26 5.52 19.09
C ALA A 279 -51.12 6.75 19.99
N TYR A 280 -50.99 6.55 21.31
CA TYR A 280 -50.78 7.67 22.23
C TYR A 280 -49.49 8.39 21.83
N VAL A 281 -49.45 9.72 21.93
CA VAL A 281 -48.31 10.54 21.46
C VAL A 281 -46.97 10.08 22.08
N GLN A 282 -47.04 9.49 23.28
CA GLN A 282 -45.91 8.93 24.01
C GLN A 282 -45.34 7.63 23.40
N GLU A 283 -46.12 6.87 22.62
CA GLU A 283 -45.74 5.60 21.99
C GLU A 283 -44.93 5.78 20.70
N ARG A 284 -44.77 7.03 20.22
CA ARG A 284 -43.93 7.34 19.06
C ARG A 284 -42.44 7.38 19.41
N PHE A 285 -42.10 7.42 20.69
CA PHE A 285 -40.74 7.53 21.18
C PHE A 285 -40.31 6.21 21.83
N ILE A 286 -39.24 5.62 21.31
CA ILE A 286 -38.67 4.37 21.80
C ILE A 286 -37.32 4.69 22.44
N LEU A 287 -37.12 4.30 23.70
CA LEU A 287 -35.81 4.38 24.33
C LEU A 287 -34.97 3.21 23.83
N ALA A 288 -33.93 3.54 23.06
CA ALA A 288 -32.99 2.57 22.50
C ALA A 288 -31.71 2.57 23.33
N ASN A 289 -31.14 1.38 23.53
CA ASN A 289 -29.90 1.19 24.29
C ASN A 289 -29.97 1.74 25.74
N ALA A 290 -31.15 1.69 26.36
CA ALA A 290 -31.36 2.16 27.73
C ALA A 290 -31.12 1.02 28.74
N GLY A 291 -29.94 0.42 28.71
CA GLY A 291 -29.56 -0.66 29.62
C GLY A 291 -29.42 -0.21 31.08
N GLU A 292 -29.24 -1.18 31.97
CA GLU A 292 -29.09 -0.96 33.42
C GLU A 292 -27.95 0.01 33.76
N ASP A 293 -26.85 -0.01 33.00
CA ASP A 293 -25.72 0.90 33.20
C ASP A 293 -26.11 2.37 33.03
N VAL A 294 -26.93 2.67 32.01
CA VAL A 294 -27.41 4.02 31.73
C VAL A 294 -28.45 4.42 32.75
N PHE A 295 -29.32 3.49 33.14
CA PHE A 295 -30.32 3.71 34.18
C PHE A 295 -29.68 4.07 35.52
N GLN A 296 -28.68 3.30 35.96
CA GLN A 296 -27.93 3.60 37.19
C GLN A 296 -27.15 4.91 37.10
N LEU A 297 -26.59 5.24 35.93
CA LEU A 297 -25.90 6.51 35.73
C LEU A 297 -26.87 7.68 35.90
N ILE A 298 -28.05 7.62 35.29
CA ILE A 298 -29.08 8.64 35.40
C ILE A 298 -29.49 8.81 36.86
N HIS A 299 -29.78 7.71 37.58
CA HIS A 299 -30.11 7.76 39.00
C HIS A 299 -29.00 8.40 39.84
N LYS A 300 -27.73 8.05 39.63
CA LYS A 300 -26.60 8.69 40.33
C LYS A 300 -26.53 10.20 40.08
N VAL A 301 -26.92 10.67 38.89
CA VAL A 301 -26.98 12.11 38.59
C VAL A 301 -28.18 12.76 39.28
N MET A 302 -29.34 12.10 39.26
CA MET A 302 -30.53 12.57 39.98
C MET A 302 -30.29 12.64 41.49
N ASP A 303 -29.72 11.62 42.11
CA ASP A 303 -29.43 11.58 43.55
C ASP A 303 -28.50 12.73 43.98
N LYS A 304 -27.49 13.03 43.15
CA LYS A 304 -26.59 14.18 43.39
C LYS A 304 -27.33 15.51 43.30
N GLN A 305 -28.27 15.63 42.36
CA GLN A 305 -29.06 16.85 42.20
C GLN A 305 -30.10 16.98 43.31
N GLU A 306 -30.70 15.88 43.72
CA GLU A 306 -31.62 15.80 44.85
C GLU A 306 -30.92 16.24 46.13
N ALA A 307 -29.70 15.78 46.40
CA ALA A 307 -28.92 16.23 47.56
C ALA A 307 -28.70 17.76 47.57
N LYS A 308 -28.49 18.38 46.41
CA LYS A 308 -28.35 19.84 46.28
C LYS A 308 -29.68 20.55 46.54
N ILE A 309 -30.77 20.05 45.97
CA ILE A 309 -32.11 20.60 46.15
C ILE A 309 -32.50 20.49 47.63
N ARG A 310 -32.30 19.34 48.27
CA ARG A 310 -32.55 19.15 49.70
C ARG A 310 -31.78 20.15 50.57
N ALA A 311 -30.51 20.43 50.25
CA ALA A 311 -29.73 21.44 50.97
C ALA A 311 -30.31 22.86 50.79
N GLN A 312 -30.73 23.21 49.57
CA GLN A 312 -31.39 24.49 49.30
C GLN A 312 -32.75 24.61 49.99
N ASP A 313 -33.53 23.54 49.99
CA ASP A 313 -34.83 23.48 50.65
C ASP A 313 -34.68 23.63 52.17
N GLN A 314 -33.69 22.98 52.77
CA GLN A 314 -33.38 23.17 54.20
C GLN A 314 -33.01 24.63 54.51
N LEU A 315 -32.23 25.29 53.66
CA LEU A 315 -31.94 26.72 53.80
C LEU A 315 -33.21 27.57 53.67
N ALA A 316 -34.07 27.26 52.69
CA ALA A 316 -35.33 27.96 52.45
C ALA A 316 -36.35 27.77 53.59
N TYR A 317 -36.35 26.60 54.23
CA TYR A 317 -37.13 26.31 55.43
C TYR A 317 -36.61 27.11 56.62
N ASN A 318 -35.29 27.09 56.86
CA ASN A 318 -34.66 27.85 57.93
C ASN A 318 -34.83 29.37 57.77
N SER A 319 -34.94 29.86 56.53
CA SER A 319 -35.24 31.27 56.24
C SER A 319 -36.74 31.61 56.27
N GLY A 320 -37.63 30.66 56.56
CA GLY A 320 -39.07 30.85 56.66
C GLY A 320 -39.80 31.10 55.33
N VAL A 321 -39.14 30.82 54.20
CA VAL A 321 -39.69 31.04 52.85
C VAL A 321 -40.52 29.83 52.40
N SER A 322 -40.20 28.63 52.88
CA SER A 322 -40.90 27.39 52.55
C SER A 322 -42.01 27.07 53.57
N GLY A 323 -43.19 26.69 53.09
CA GLY A 323 -44.35 26.35 53.93
C GLY A 323 -44.30 24.91 54.44
N GLU A 324 -44.74 24.68 55.68
CA GLU A 324 -44.71 23.39 56.39
C GLU A 324 -45.42 22.24 55.63
N ARG A 325 -46.40 22.56 54.77
CA ARG A 325 -47.10 21.58 53.91
C ARG A 325 -46.23 20.94 52.82
N MET A 326 -45.12 21.56 52.45
CA MET A 326 -44.20 21.00 51.45
C MET A 326 -43.27 19.93 52.04
N TRP A 327 -43.24 19.82 53.36
CA TRP A 327 -42.38 18.91 54.10
C TRP A 327 -43.20 17.72 54.59
N SER A 328 -42.65 16.53 54.41
CA SER A 328 -43.24 15.28 54.91
C SER A 328 -42.23 14.57 55.78
N GLN A 329 -42.73 13.91 56.82
CA GLN A 329 -41.91 13.17 57.76
C GLN A 329 -41.83 11.71 57.32
N ALA A 330 -40.63 11.21 57.06
CA ALA A 330 -40.39 9.80 56.82
C ALA A 330 -40.66 8.99 58.09
N ALA A 331 -40.94 7.69 57.94
CA ALA A 331 -41.16 6.77 59.08
C ALA A 331 -39.98 6.71 60.07
N ALA A 332 -38.77 7.14 59.65
CA ALA A 332 -37.58 7.25 60.48
C ALA A 332 -37.41 8.61 61.19
N GLY A 333 -38.36 9.53 61.05
CA GLY A 333 -38.35 10.86 61.70
C GLY A 333 -37.64 11.97 60.91
N GLU A 334 -37.02 11.66 59.78
CA GLU A 334 -36.40 12.65 58.89
C GLU A 334 -37.43 13.41 58.06
N TRP A 335 -37.27 14.74 57.97
CA TRP A 335 -38.12 15.62 57.18
C TRP A 335 -37.54 15.79 55.78
N TYR A 336 -38.33 15.52 54.74
CA TYR A 336 -37.95 15.72 53.35
C TYR A 336 -38.98 16.58 52.61
N SER A 337 -38.52 17.35 51.64
CA SER A 337 -39.38 18.13 50.75
C SER A 337 -39.98 17.23 49.66
N ASN A 338 -41.28 17.34 49.43
CA ASN A 338 -41.93 16.68 48.30
C ASN A 338 -41.70 17.49 47.03
N GLY A 339 -41.17 16.86 45.98
CA GLY A 339 -40.90 17.56 44.72
C GLY A 339 -40.41 16.65 43.61
N LEU A 340 -40.27 17.25 42.42
CA LEU A 340 -39.62 16.62 41.28
C LEU A 340 -38.16 17.07 41.22
N VAL A 341 -37.26 16.16 40.83
CA VAL A 341 -35.83 16.47 40.63
C VAL A 341 -35.59 16.66 39.13
N PRO A 342 -35.49 17.90 38.63
CA PRO A 342 -35.16 18.13 37.23
C PRO A 342 -33.67 17.89 36.98
N VAL A 343 -33.37 17.11 35.94
CA VAL A 343 -32.01 16.94 35.41
C VAL A 343 -32.06 17.04 33.89
N ASP A 344 -31.25 17.95 33.35
CA ASP A 344 -31.11 18.12 31.91
C ASP A 344 -29.97 17.22 31.40
N LEU A 345 -30.30 16.31 30.47
CA LEU A 345 -29.36 15.34 29.90
C LEU A 345 -29.37 15.44 28.37
N THR A 346 -28.20 15.29 27.74
CA THR A 346 -28.06 15.25 26.29
C THR A 346 -28.52 13.90 25.74
N ALA A 347 -29.49 13.92 24.83
CA ALA A 347 -30.03 12.73 24.18
C ALA A 347 -29.96 12.86 22.66
N ARG A 348 -29.76 11.73 21.97
CA ARG A 348 -29.75 11.66 20.51
C ARG A 348 -31.07 11.10 20.01
N PHE A 349 -31.68 11.80 19.06
CA PHE A 349 -32.89 11.37 18.38
C PHE A 349 -32.53 10.81 17.00
N VAL A 350 -33.00 9.59 16.71
CA VAL A 350 -32.79 8.93 15.42
C VAL A 350 -34.12 8.53 14.82
N ARG A 351 -34.22 8.69 13.50
CA ARG A 351 -35.34 8.20 12.69
C ARG A 351 -34.81 7.61 11.40
N LEU A 352 -35.61 6.76 10.77
CA LEU A 352 -35.33 6.30 9.41
C LEU A 352 -35.41 7.48 8.43
N LYS A 353 -34.49 7.53 7.47
CA LYS A 353 -34.51 8.55 6.42
C LYS A 353 -35.69 8.28 5.48
N GLY A 354 -36.41 9.33 5.07
CA GLY A 354 -37.53 9.23 4.12
C GLY A 354 -38.90 8.85 4.70
N SER A 355 -38.98 8.47 5.98
CA SER A 355 -40.22 7.96 6.60
C SER A 355 -41.13 9.01 7.25
N GLY A 356 -40.93 10.31 6.95
CA GLY A 356 -41.86 11.40 7.29
C GLY A 356 -42.30 11.49 8.76
N GLY A 357 -43.41 12.20 9.02
CA GLY A 357 -43.99 12.42 10.36
C GLY A 357 -44.75 11.23 10.95
N GLN A 358 -44.70 10.05 10.30
CA GLN A 358 -45.39 8.82 10.72
C GLN A 358 -44.44 7.77 11.29
N SER A 359 -43.13 8.04 11.34
CA SER A 359 -42.13 7.08 11.83
C SER A 359 -41.88 7.17 13.33
N THR A 360 -41.49 6.04 13.92
CA THR A 360 -41.00 5.96 15.30
C THR A 360 -39.67 6.71 15.43
N ILE A 361 -39.51 7.40 16.56
CA ILE A 361 -38.29 8.12 16.90
C ILE A 361 -37.59 7.32 18.00
N PHE A 362 -36.35 6.92 17.73
CA PHE A 362 -35.48 6.26 18.69
C PHE A 362 -34.71 7.32 19.47
N ILE A 363 -34.70 7.20 20.80
CA ILE A 363 -34.00 8.11 21.70
C ILE A 363 -32.92 7.32 22.40
N ILE A 364 -31.67 7.77 22.25
CA ILE A 364 -30.53 7.27 23.03
C ILE A 364 -30.22 8.29 24.12
N PRO A 365 -30.47 7.97 25.40
CA PRO A 365 -30.23 8.88 26.51
C PRO A 365 -28.73 8.97 26.86
N VAL A 366 -28.32 10.12 27.43
CA VAL A 366 -26.97 10.38 27.99
C VAL A 366 -25.85 10.06 26.99
N ILE A 367 -25.95 10.58 25.77
CA ILE A 367 -25.02 10.22 24.70
C ILE A 367 -23.56 10.53 25.04
N ASP A 368 -23.30 11.60 25.79
CA ASP A 368 -21.95 12.03 26.14
C ASP A 368 -21.22 11.08 27.09
N HIS A 369 -21.96 10.26 27.85
CA HIS A 369 -21.36 9.32 28.81
C HIS A 369 -21.78 7.87 28.56
N HIS A 370 -22.55 7.61 27.50
CA HIS A 370 -22.99 6.27 27.15
C HIS A 370 -21.80 5.40 26.71
N PRO A 371 -21.57 4.23 27.35
CA PRO A 371 -20.43 3.36 27.03
C PRO A 371 -20.57 2.73 25.64
N GLY A 372 -21.77 2.25 25.28
CA GLY A 372 -22.06 1.64 23.97
C GLY A 372 -21.80 2.56 22.75
N THR A 373 -22.03 3.87 22.87
CA THR A 373 -21.84 4.82 21.75
C THR A 373 -20.46 5.47 21.74
N ALA A 374 -19.53 5.05 22.62
CA ALA A 374 -18.21 5.68 22.71
C ALA A 374 -17.41 5.53 21.41
N GLN A 375 -17.50 4.36 20.76
CA GLN A 375 -16.81 4.11 19.50
C GLN A 375 -17.47 4.86 18.33
N THR A 376 -18.79 4.90 18.29
CA THR A 376 -19.53 5.61 17.24
C THR A 376 -19.29 7.12 17.32
N ARG A 377 -19.20 7.67 18.53
CA ARG A 377 -18.80 9.08 18.74
C ARG A 377 -17.38 9.37 18.26
N LYS A 378 -16.42 8.47 18.51
CA LYS A 378 -15.06 8.63 17.99
C LYS A 378 -15.06 8.66 16.46
N MET A 379 -15.77 7.73 15.83
CA MET A 379 -15.90 7.67 14.36
C MET A 379 -16.60 8.90 13.78
N GLU A 380 -17.58 9.48 14.46
CA GLU A 380 -18.23 10.72 14.02
C GLU A 380 -17.34 11.95 14.16
N SER A 381 -16.45 11.96 15.16
CA SER A 381 -15.54 13.09 15.41
C SER A 381 -14.32 13.10 14.49
N GLN A 382 -13.91 11.95 13.99
CA GLN A 382 -12.69 11.77 13.21
C GLN A 382 -13.02 11.23 11.82
N PRO A 383 -12.73 11.97 10.73
CA PRO A 383 -12.92 11.44 9.39
C PRO A 383 -11.95 10.28 9.15
N THR A 384 -12.38 9.29 8.36
CA THR A 384 -11.49 8.21 7.92
C THR A 384 -10.40 8.80 7.02
N VAL A 385 -9.16 8.86 7.52
CA VAL A 385 -8.00 9.31 6.76
C VAL A 385 -7.41 8.12 6.02
N VAL A 386 -7.45 8.16 4.68
CA VAL A 386 -6.68 7.24 3.85
C VAL A 386 -5.31 7.87 3.62
N SER A 387 -4.35 7.43 4.42
CA SER A 387 -2.93 7.69 4.14
C SER A 387 -2.33 6.44 3.52
N VAL A 388 -1.65 6.62 2.39
CA VAL A 388 -0.74 5.59 1.90
C VAL A 388 0.46 5.62 2.84
N PRO A 389 0.90 4.48 3.40
CA PRO A 389 2.15 4.46 4.16
C PRO A 389 3.23 5.02 3.25
N ALA A 390 3.94 6.06 3.71
CA ALA A 390 5.03 6.66 2.94
C ALA A 390 5.91 5.53 2.39
N PRO A 391 6.22 5.50 1.09
CA PRO A 391 7.05 4.46 0.53
C PRO A 391 8.38 4.48 1.29
N SER A 392 8.60 3.46 2.11
CA SER A 392 9.90 3.26 2.73
C SER A 392 10.83 2.86 1.61
N TRP A 393 11.57 3.82 1.06
CA TRP A 393 12.85 3.46 0.47
C TRP A 393 13.57 2.58 1.49
N PRO A 394 14.28 1.51 1.08
CA PRO A 394 15.33 1.01 1.95
C PRO A 394 16.19 2.24 2.24
N GLU A 395 16.17 2.70 3.50
CA GLU A 395 16.99 3.84 3.90
C GLU A 395 18.36 3.57 3.30
N ARG A 396 18.84 4.45 2.43
CA ARG A 396 20.26 4.49 2.10
C ARG A 396 20.93 4.90 3.40
N ALA A 397 21.06 3.93 4.31
CA ALA A 397 21.61 4.12 5.62
C ALA A 397 23.01 4.62 5.35
N SER A 398 23.23 5.90 5.62
CA SER A 398 24.55 6.47 5.56
C SER A 398 25.46 5.57 6.39
N ASP A 399 26.74 5.46 6.01
CA ASP A 399 27.67 4.60 6.74
C ASP A 399 27.71 4.94 8.24
N LEU A 400 27.30 6.15 8.63
CA LEU A 400 27.09 6.57 10.01
C LEU A 400 25.93 5.85 10.71
N LEU A 401 24.76 5.75 10.08
CA LEU A 401 23.60 5.02 10.63
C LEU A 401 23.87 3.52 10.75
N LYS A 402 24.59 2.93 9.79
CA LYS A 402 25.03 1.52 9.90
C LYS A 402 25.96 1.32 11.09
N ARG A 403 26.95 2.20 11.26
CA ARG A 403 27.88 2.17 12.40
C ARG A 403 27.16 2.35 13.73
N GLU A 404 26.16 3.22 13.79
CA GLU A 404 25.38 3.46 15.01
C GLU A 404 24.50 2.25 15.36
N ASN A 405 23.83 1.65 14.37
CA ASN A 405 23.07 0.41 14.57
C ASN A 405 23.96 -0.76 14.98
N ASP A 406 25.12 -0.92 14.35
CA ASP A 406 26.11 -1.94 14.76
C ASP A 406 26.60 -1.70 16.18
N HIS A 407 26.80 -0.43 16.57
CA HIS A 407 27.17 -0.07 17.93
C HIS A 407 26.05 -0.44 18.92
N LEU A 408 24.80 -0.09 18.63
CA LEU A 408 23.66 -0.44 19.47
C LEU A 408 23.48 -1.96 19.62
N GLN A 409 23.68 -2.72 18.54
CA GLN A 409 23.64 -4.18 18.60
C GLN A 409 24.77 -4.76 19.45
N ARG A 410 25.99 -4.21 19.37
CA ARG A 410 27.10 -4.61 20.24
C ARG A 410 26.81 -4.30 21.71
N VAL A 411 26.26 -3.12 22.00
CA VAL A 411 25.88 -2.74 23.36
C VAL A 411 24.84 -3.72 23.92
N LYS A 412 23.79 -4.05 23.16
CA LYS A 412 22.78 -5.04 23.59
C LYS A 412 23.39 -6.41 23.86
N LYS A 413 24.28 -6.90 22.99
CA LYS A 413 24.98 -8.17 23.22
C LYS A 413 25.81 -8.15 24.50
N LEU A 414 26.53 -7.06 24.75
CA LEU A 414 27.31 -6.89 25.97
C LEU A 414 26.43 -6.82 27.22
N GLU A 415 25.25 -6.19 27.13
CA GLU A 415 24.27 -6.17 28.23
C GLU A 415 23.73 -7.57 28.54
N ASP A 416 23.40 -8.35 27.51
CA ASP A 416 22.96 -9.74 27.65
C ASP A 416 24.06 -10.62 28.25
N GLU A 417 25.30 -10.49 27.78
CA GLU A 417 26.48 -11.20 28.30
C GLU A 417 26.79 -10.80 29.74
N ASN A 418 26.67 -9.52 30.10
CA ASN A 418 26.88 -9.09 31.48
C ASN A 418 25.76 -9.62 32.39
N GLY A 419 24.53 -9.72 31.86
CA GLY A 419 23.40 -10.35 32.51
C GLY A 419 23.61 -11.85 32.77
N THR A 420 24.15 -12.60 31.81
CA THR A 420 24.48 -14.03 32.01
C THR A 420 25.62 -14.19 33.01
N LEU A 421 26.70 -13.42 32.89
CA LEU A 421 27.83 -13.44 33.82
C LEU A 421 27.40 -13.11 35.26
N ALA A 422 26.45 -12.20 35.44
CA ALA A 422 25.89 -11.90 36.76
C ALA A 422 25.14 -13.09 37.38
N ARG A 423 24.40 -13.86 36.57
CA ARG A 423 23.72 -15.09 37.01
C ARG A 423 24.73 -16.17 37.38
N ASP A 424 25.72 -16.42 36.52
CA ASP A 424 26.77 -17.42 36.76
C ASP A 424 27.57 -17.09 38.02
N LYS A 425 27.86 -15.80 38.24
CA LYS A 425 28.51 -15.33 39.47
C LYS A 425 27.65 -15.60 40.71
N MET A 426 26.33 -15.39 40.64
CA MET A 426 25.45 -15.72 41.75
C MET A 426 25.42 -17.23 42.03
N GLU A 427 25.38 -18.06 40.99
CA GLU A 427 25.39 -19.52 41.12
C GLU A 427 26.71 -20.01 41.75
N MET A 428 27.85 -19.51 41.28
CA MET A 428 29.16 -19.82 41.84
C MET A 428 29.31 -19.33 43.29
N GLN A 429 28.75 -18.17 43.63
CA GLN A 429 28.73 -17.71 45.01
C GLN A 429 27.85 -18.58 45.91
N ALA A 430 26.74 -19.10 45.39
CA ALA A 430 25.88 -20.04 46.12
C ALA A 430 26.60 -21.38 46.34
N SER A 431 27.24 -21.95 45.32
CA SER A 431 27.99 -23.20 45.43
C SER A 431 29.17 -23.08 46.41
N LEU A 432 29.90 -21.96 46.38
CA LEU A 432 30.97 -21.66 47.34
C LEU A 432 30.45 -21.60 48.79
N LYS A 433 29.28 -20.99 49.02
CA LYS A 433 28.67 -20.93 50.36
C LYS A 433 28.32 -22.33 50.87
N ILE A 434 27.79 -23.20 50.01
CA ILE A 434 27.47 -24.59 50.36
C ILE A 434 28.76 -25.35 50.70
N ALA A 435 29.78 -25.29 49.84
CA ALA A 435 31.07 -25.94 50.07
C ALA A 435 31.75 -25.45 51.36
N LEU A 436 31.69 -24.14 51.65
CA LEU A 436 32.20 -23.59 52.91
C LEU A 436 31.43 -24.10 54.13
N ALA A 437 30.12 -24.32 54.02
CA ALA A 437 29.31 -24.90 55.09
C ALA A 437 29.67 -26.38 55.34
N GLU A 438 29.91 -27.15 54.28
CA GLU A 438 30.37 -28.54 54.37
C GLU A 438 31.78 -28.65 54.96
N LEU A 439 32.70 -27.79 54.54
CA LEU A 439 34.04 -27.70 55.14
C LEU A 439 33.99 -27.35 56.63
N ARG A 440 33.06 -26.49 57.04
CA ARG A 440 32.85 -26.22 58.46
C ARG A 440 32.34 -27.47 59.17
N ARG A 441 31.35 -28.18 58.63
CA ARG A 441 30.82 -29.42 59.24
C ARG A 441 31.90 -30.48 59.42
N THR A 442 32.62 -30.81 58.35
CA THR A 442 33.73 -31.78 58.37
C THR A 442 34.83 -31.38 59.35
N ARG A 443 35.16 -30.09 59.45
CA ARG A 443 36.12 -29.59 60.46
C ARG A 443 35.63 -29.81 61.89
N HIS A 444 34.34 -29.61 62.17
CA HIS A 444 33.77 -29.90 63.49
C HIS A 444 33.79 -31.39 63.80
N GLU A 445 33.47 -32.25 62.83
CA GLU A 445 33.54 -33.72 62.97
C GLU A 445 34.96 -34.19 63.26
N VAL A 446 35.96 -33.70 62.51
CA VAL A 446 37.38 -34.03 62.73
C VAL A 446 37.84 -33.55 64.11
N ASN A 447 37.45 -32.35 64.54
CA ASN A 447 37.79 -31.85 65.87
C ASN A 447 37.15 -32.71 66.97
N PHE A 448 35.88 -33.09 66.82
CA PHE A 448 35.18 -33.98 67.75
C PHE A 448 35.87 -35.35 67.88
N LEU A 449 36.25 -35.96 66.74
CA LEU A 449 36.99 -37.22 66.72
C LEU A 449 38.38 -37.07 67.37
N ARG A 450 39.06 -35.95 67.17
CA ARG A 450 40.37 -35.65 67.77
C ARG A 450 40.28 -35.51 69.30
N GLU A 451 39.23 -34.86 69.80
CA GLU A 451 38.98 -34.76 71.25
C GLU A 451 38.67 -36.14 71.86
N HIS A 452 37.93 -37.00 71.14
CA HIS A 452 37.67 -38.37 71.60
C HIS A 452 38.91 -39.27 71.62
N LEU A 453 39.84 -39.08 70.69
CA LEU A 453 41.10 -39.83 70.64
C LEU A 453 42.16 -39.35 71.64
N THR A 454 42.02 -38.15 72.20
CA THR A 454 42.95 -37.59 73.19
C THR A 454 42.48 -37.76 74.64
N GLY A 455 41.27 -38.29 74.85
CA GLY A 455 40.69 -38.64 76.15
C GLY A 455 40.81 -40.11 76.54
N GLN A 456 41.47 -40.94 75.73
CA GLN A 456 41.97 -42.28 76.08
C GLN A 456 43.47 -42.20 76.38
#